data_AF-H1LSQ5-F1
#
_entry.id   AF-H1LSQ5-F1
#
_cell.length_a   1.000
_cell.length_b   1.000
_cell.length_c   1.000
_cell.angle_alpha   90.00
_cell.angle_beta   90.00
_cell.angle_gamma   90.00
#
_symmetry.space_group_name_H-M   'P 1'
#
loop_
_entity.id
_entity.type
_entity.pdbx_description
1 polymer ?
#
loop_
_entity_poly.entity_id
_entity_poly.type
_entity_poly.pdbx_seq_one_letter_code
_entity_poly.pdbx_strand_id
1 'polypeptide(L)'
;IKNSDCNKITAIQFVIAIFDSVLYYIFEHDNPIDDGQTIAGLENGDMNPDIKWKVQYEDSLIQPVRTVIDINMGEYTSGTR
;
A
#
# COMPACT_ATOMS: atom_id res chain seq x y z
N ILE A 1 20.33 10.97 18.12
CA ILE A 1 19.05 10.21 18.19
C ILE A 1 17.95 11.03 17.50
N LYS A 2 18.09 11.41 16.22
CA LYS A 2 17.13 12.27 15.51
C LYS A 2 17.26 12.15 13.97
N ASN A 3 17.18 10.94 13.43
CA ASN A 3 16.90 10.77 12.00
C ASN A 3 16.36 9.38 11.70
N SER A 4 16.92 8.35 12.36
CA SER A 4 16.47 6.97 12.21
C SER A 4 15.09 6.69 12.82
N ASP A 5 14.72 7.39 13.90
CA ASP A 5 13.43 7.20 14.56
C ASP A 5 12.30 7.99 13.87
N CYS A 6 12.62 9.12 13.24
CA CYS A 6 11.67 9.90 12.45
C CYS A 6 11.21 9.11 11.22
N ASN A 7 12.15 8.46 10.53
CA ASN A 7 11.85 7.63 9.36
C ASN A 7 11.07 6.35 9.69
N LYS A 8 11.24 5.80 10.90
CA LYS A 8 10.44 4.65 11.38
C LYS A 8 9.02 5.07 11.72
N ILE A 9 8.85 6.23 12.35
CA ILE A 9 7.53 6.78 12.68
C ILE A 9 6.76 7.11 11.38
N THR A 10 7.42 7.71 10.38
CA THR A 10 6.78 7.97 9.08
C THR A 10 6.43 6.67 8.37
N ALA A 11 7.35 5.69 8.29
CA ALA A 11 7.05 4.40 7.64
C ALA A 11 5.87 3.66 8.29
N ILE A 12 5.79 3.66 9.63
CA ILE A 12 4.65 3.06 10.35
C ILE A 12 3.35 3.84 10.07
N GLN A 13 3.40 5.17 10.04
CA GLN A 13 2.25 6.00 9.68
C GLN A 13 1.78 5.75 8.24
N PHE A 14 2.70 5.59 7.28
CA PHE A 14 2.38 5.22 5.91
C PHE A 14 1.68 3.86 5.86
N VAL A 15 2.24 2.81 6.48
CA VAL A 15 1.64 1.46 6.45
C VAL A 15 0.22 1.45 7.02
N ILE A 16 -0.01 2.13 8.14
CA ILE A 16 -1.34 2.21 8.76
C ILE A 16 -2.31 2.96 7.85
N ALA A 17 -1.92 4.13 7.32
CA ALA A 17 -2.78 4.93 6.45
C ALA A 17 -3.16 4.20 5.14
N ILE A 18 -2.23 3.44 4.56
CA ILE A 18 -2.51 2.61 3.37
C ILE A 18 -3.49 1.50 3.72
N PHE A 19 -3.25 0.81 4.84
CA PHE A 19 -4.12 -0.27 5.26
C PHE A 19 -5.55 0.21 5.48
N ASP A 20 -5.75 1.29 6.26
CA ASP A 20 -7.07 1.82 6.57
C ASP A 20 -7.80 2.30 5.30
N SER A 21 -7.10 3.04 4.43
CA SER A 21 -7.72 3.59 3.21
C SER A 21 -8.10 2.52 2.19
N VAL A 22 -7.18 1.62 1.86
CA VAL A 22 -7.41 0.58 0.86
C VAL A 22 -8.42 -0.45 1.37
N LEU A 23 -8.31 -0.86 2.65
CA LEU A 23 -9.26 -1.81 3.24
C LEU A 23 -10.67 -1.22 3.28
N TYR A 24 -10.81 0.05 3.69
CA TYR A 24 -12.09 0.74 3.73
C TYR A 24 -12.71 0.82 2.33
N TYR A 25 -11.91 1.19 1.31
CA TYR A 25 -12.38 1.27 -0.07
C TYR A 25 -12.85 -0.09 -0.62
N ILE A 26 -12.11 -1.16 -0.35
CA ILE A 26 -12.49 -2.53 -0.74
C ILE A 26 -13.79 -2.94 -0.05
N PHE A 27 -13.93 -2.64 1.24
CA PHE A 27 -15.09 -3.02 2.04
C PHE A 27 -16.38 -2.32 1.60
N GLU A 28 -16.32 -1.00 1.36
CA GLU A 28 -17.50 -0.20 0.97
C GLU A 28 -17.98 -0.47 -0.45
N HIS A 29 -17.08 -0.87 -1.36
CA HIS A 29 -17.37 -1.00 -2.78
C HIS A 29 -17.38 -2.44 -3.31
N ASP A 30 -17.43 -3.44 -2.42
CA ASP A 30 -17.44 -4.87 -2.75
C ASP A 30 -16.26 -5.28 -3.66
N ASN A 31 -15.06 -4.85 -3.27
CA ASN A 31 -13.79 -5.10 -3.96
C ASN A 31 -13.80 -4.72 -5.46
N PRO A 32 -13.85 -3.42 -5.81
CA PRO A 32 -13.92 -2.96 -7.20
C PRO A 32 -12.56 -2.96 -7.92
N ILE A 33 -11.48 -3.43 -7.26
CA ILE A 33 -10.13 -3.38 -7.78
C ILE A 33 -9.94 -4.51 -8.78
N ASP A 34 -9.47 -4.16 -9.98
CA ASP A 34 -9.11 -5.13 -11.01
C ASP A 34 -7.58 -5.19 -11.19
N ASP A 35 -7.09 -6.27 -11.78
CA ASP A 35 -5.66 -6.52 -11.92
C ASP A 35 -4.99 -5.47 -12.81
N GLY A 36 -3.90 -4.87 -12.32
CA GLY A 36 -3.18 -3.83 -13.05
C GLY A 36 -3.77 -2.41 -12.93
N GLN A 37 -4.82 -2.21 -12.13
CA GLN A 37 -5.29 -0.87 -11.78
C GLN A 37 -4.28 -0.11 -10.89
N THR A 38 -4.51 1.19 -10.75
CA THR A 38 -3.71 2.05 -9.88
C THR A 38 -4.57 2.71 -8.81
N ILE A 39 -4.07 2.76 -7.59
CA ILE A 39 -4.63 3.56 -6.50
C ILE A 39 -3.78 4.82 -6.27
N ALA A 40 -4.39 5.85 -5.68
CA ALA A 40 -3.67 7.02 -5.24
C ALA A 40 -2.67 6.64 -4.14
N GLY A 41 -1.45 7.16 -4.25
CA GLY A 41 -0.42 6.99 -3.23
C GLY A 41 -0.60 7.94 -2.05
N LEU A 42 0.33 7.88 -1.12
CA LEU A 42 0.41 8.80 0.00
C LEU A 42 1.64 9.69 -0.11
N GLU A 43 1.47 10.97 0.22
CA GLU A 43 2.56 11.94 0.36
C GLU A 43 2.36 12.71 1.67
N ASN A 44 3.38 12.76 2.54
CA ASN A 44 3.31 13.44 3.84
C ASN A 44 2.13 13.02 4.75
N GLY A 45 1.56 11.82 4.54
CA GLY A 45 0.44 11.29 5.31
C GLY A 45 -0.95 11.53 4.68
N ASP A 46 -1.02 12.30 3.59
CA ASP A 46 -2.26 12.56 2.85
C ASP A 46 -2.29 11.79 1.52
N MET A 47 -3.50 11.50 1.00
CA MET A 47 -3.66 10.92 -0.34
C MET A 47 -3.23 11.91 -1.41
N ASN A 48 -2.34 11.47 -2.30
CA ASN A 48 -1.92 12.23 -3.47
C ASN A 48 -2.30 11.45 -4.75
N PRO A 49 -3.26 11.94 -5.56
CA PRO A 49 -3.69 11.28 -6.79
C PRO A 49 -2.65 11.34 -7.93
N ASP A 50 -1.64 12.20 -7.83
CA ASP A 50 -0.54 12.28 -8.79
C ASP A 50 0.43 11.09 -8.62
N ILE A 51 0.51 10.53 -7.40
CA ILE A 51 1.23 9.30 -7.12
C ILE A 51 0.32 8.11 -7.44
N LYS A 52 0.76 7.24 -8.33
CA LYS A 52 -0.02 6.07 -8.75
C LYS A 52 0.70 4.79 -8.37
N TRP A 53 0.13 4.05 -7.42
CA TRP A 53 0.64 2.74 -7.04
C TRP A 53 -0.10 1.66 -7.80
N LYS A 54 0.66 0.78 -8.45
CA LYS A 54 0.10 -0.36 -9.18
C LYS A 54 -0.40 -1.39 -8.16
N VAL A 55 -1.61 -1.86 -8.36
CA VAL A 55 -2.20 -2.95 -7.60
C VAL A 55 -2.32 -4.17 -8.48
N GLN A 56 -1.96 -5.33 -7.93
CA GLN A 56 -2.05 -6.61 -8.61
C GLN A 56 -2.44 -7.73 -7.66
N TYR A 57 -3.18 -8.70 -8.18
CA TYR A 57 -3.52 -9.91 -7.44
C TYR A 57 -2.43 -10.95 -7.65
N GLU A 58 -1.93 -11.52 -6.57
CA GLU A 58 -0.89 -12.56 -6.61
C GLU A 58 -1.25 -13.70 -5.66
N ASP A 59 -0.64 -14.86 -5.88
CA ASP A 59 -0.71 -15.96 -4.92
C ASP A 59 0.21 -15.68 -3.72
N SER A 60 -0.29 -15.93 -2.51
CA SER A 60 0.49 -15.77 -1.29
C SER A 60 1.75 -16.63 -1.32
N LEU A 61 2.89 -16.03 -0.96
CA LEU A 61 4.18 -16.73 -0.86
C LEU A 61 4.22 -17.82 0.23
N ILE A 62 3.31 -17.75 1.21
CA ILE A 62 3.23 -18.69 2.33
C ILE A 62 1.93 -19.49 2.28
N GLN A 63 1.98 -20.76 2.68
CA GLN A 63 0.80 -21.63 2.68
C GLN A 63 -0.21 -21.29 3.80
N PRO A 64 -1.49 -21.65 3.62
CA PRO A 64 -2.08 -22.15 2.38
C PRO A 64 -2.14 -21.04 1.31
N VAL A 65 -2.07 -21.45 0.04
CA VAL A 65 -2.18 -20.53 -1.10
C VAL A 65 -3.52 -19.81 -1.02
N ARG A 66 -3.44 -18.48 -1.00
CA ARG A 66 -4.59 -17.57 -1.05
C ARG A 66 -4.25 -16.40 -1.94
N THR A 67 -5.25 -15.86 -2.62
CA THR A 67 -5.10 -14.62 -3.39
C THR A 67 -4.84 -13.47 -2.43
N VAL A 68 -3.78 -12.71 -2.68
CA VAL A 68 -3.39 -11.50 -1.95
C VAL A 68 -3.34 -10.32 -2.90
N ILE A 69 -3.48 -9.12 -2.33
CA ILE A 69 -3.30 -7.87 -3.04
C ILE A 69 -1.86 -7.41 -2.80
N ASP A 70 -1.07 -7.31 -3.86
CA ASP A 70 0.25 -6.67 -3.85
C ASP A 70 0.11 -5.21 -4.33
N ILE A 71 0.62 -4.29 -3.51
CA ILE A 71 0.63 -2.85 -3.82
C ILE A 71 2.07 -2.42 -4.06
N ASN A 72 2.39 -2.08 -5.29
CA ASN A 72 3.70 -1.55 -5.65
C ASN A 72 3.77 -0.05 -5.38
N MET A 73 4.40 0.29 -4.25
CA MET A 73 4.60 1.68 -3.82
C MET A 73 5.78 2.38 -4.52
N GLY A 74 6.48 1.73 -5.47
CA GLY A 74 7.59 2.34 -6.21
C GLY A 74 8.73 2.77 -5.29
N GLU A 75 9.17 4.02 -5.40
CA GLU A 75 10.27 4.58 -4.60
C GLU A 75 9.94 4.72 -3.10
N TYR A 76 8.67 4.58 -2.72
CA TYR A 76 8.21 4.67 -1.34
C TYR A 76 8.28 3.32 -0.60
N THR A 77 8.79 2.25 -1.23
CA THR A 77 9.01 0.96 -0.56
C THR A 77 10.24 1.02 0.35
N SER A 78 10.09 0.58 1.61
CA SER A 78 11.23 0.39 2.51
C SER A 78 11.99 -0.89 2.17
N GLY A 79 12.63 -0.94 1.01
CA GLY A 79 13.37 -2.09 0.51
C GLY A 79 13.45 -2.14 -1.01
N THR A 80 14.38 -2.93 -1.54
CA THR A 80 14.43 -3.32 -2.95
C THR A 80 13.67 -4.62 -3.14
N ARG A 81 12.83 -4.69 -4.18
CA ARG A 81 12.26 -5.96 -4.64
C ARG A 81 13.31 -6.84 -5.29
#